data_AF-A0A813F0G6-F1
#
_entry.id   AF-A0A813F0G6-F1
#
_cell.length_a   1.000
_cell.length_b   1.000
_cell.length_c   1.000
_cell.angle_alpha   90.00
_cell.angle_beta   90.00
_cell.angle_gamma   90.00
#
_symmetry.space_group_name_H-M   'P 1'
#
loop_
_entity.id
_entity.type
_entity.pdbx_description
1 polymer ?
#
loop_
_entity_poly.entity_id
_entity_poly.type
_entity_poly.pdbx_seq_one_letter_code
_entity_poly.pdbx_strand_id
1 'polypeptide(L)'
;RNDNENLGQDNFPGGVDPRTGIDFGNAGDRFAGEIKSYSPGGERGGGGYGFISCPAVTGGDSWFSTVDLPMDIQMLHAQQVRGVPVIFSLRPSREGKRQAKAILWGDLGGPPVIRADG
;
A
#
# COMPACT_ATOMS: atom_id res chain seq x y z
N ARG A 1 -8.67 -28.84 21.20
CA ARG A 1 -9.46 -27.69 20.73
C ARG A 1 -8.52 -26.51 20.85
N ASN A 2 -7.87 -26.12 19.76
CA ASN A 2 -7.03 -24.92 19.74
C ASN A 2 -7.88 -23.86 19.07
N ASP A 3 -8.37 -22.95 19.89
CA ASP A 3 -9.09 -21.77 19.46
C ASP A 3 -8.04 -20.81 18.88
N ASN A 4 -7.67 -21.07 17.62
CA ASN A 4 -6.92 -20.13 16.82
C ASN A 4 -7.91 -19.02 16.45
N GLU A 5 -8.11 -18.11 17.39
CA GLU A 5 -8.95 -16.94 17.21
C GLU A 5 -8.40 -16.17 16.01
N ASN A 6 -9.16 -16.31 14.93
CA ASN A 6 -9.17 -15.46 13.77
C ASN A 6 -9.36 -14.03 14.28
N LEU A 7 -8.27 -13.35 14.63
CA LEU A 7 -8.25 -11.94 14.97
C LEU A 7 -8.73 -11.22 13.71
N GLY A 8 -10.03 -10.97 13.69
CA GLY A 8 -10.80 -10.56 12.54
C GLY A 8 -10.06 -9.50 11.75
N GLN A 9 -9.85 -9.81 10.47
CA GLN A 9 -9.60 -8.84 9.41
C GLN A 9 -10.88 -8.00 9.14
N ASP A 10 -11.68 -7.80 10.18
CA ASP A 10 -13.07 -7.41 10.14
C ASP A 10 -13.14 -5.92 10.48
N ASN A 11 -13.08 -5.12 9.42
CA ASN A 11 -13.76 -3.84 9.32
C ASN A 11 -13.59 -2.89 10.53
N PHE A 12 -12.37 -2.40 10.74
CA PHE A 12 -12.17 -1.28 11.67
C PHE A 12 -13.03 -0.08 11.25
N PRO A 13 -13.79 0.55 12.17
CA PRO A 13 -14.55 1.76 11.87
C PRO A 13 -13.64 2.85 11.31
N GLY A 14 -13.89 3.29 10.08
CA GLY A 14 -13.06 4.29 9.39
C GLY A 14 -11.67 3.79 8.99
N GLY A 15 -11.40 2.48 9.03
CA GLY A 15 -10.13 1.88 8.64
C GLY A 15 -9.00 2.02 9.66
N VAL A 16 -9.24 2.61 10.84
CA VAL A 16 -8.20 2.86 11.85
C VAL A 16 -8.20 1.79 12.93
N ASP A 17 -7.05 1.12 13.14
CA ASP A 17 -6.90 0.18 14.26
C ASP A 17 -6.83 0.95 15.58
N PRO A 18 -7.78 0.72 16.53
CA PRO A 18 -7.84 1.46 17.79
C PRO A 18 -6.68 1.14 18.75
N ARG A 19 -5.97 0.02 18.55
CA ARG A 19 -4.84 -0.38 19.42
C ARG A 19 -3.54 0.29 18.99
N THR A 20 -3.35 0.42 17.67
CA THR A 20 -2.09 0.91 17.08
C THR A 20 -2.21 2.32 16.53
N GLY A 21 -3.43 2.83 16.32
CA GLY A 21 -3.72 4.10 15.67
C GLY A 21 -3.41 4.11 14.16
N ILE A 22 -3.10 2.95 13.56
CA ILE A 22 -2.73 2.85 12.16
C ILE A 22 -3.99 2.96 11.29
N ASP A 23 -4.01 3.95 10.39
CA ASP A 23 -5.03 4.11 9.36
C ASP A 23 -4.75 3.18 8.18
N PHE A 24 -5.59 2.16 7.97
CA PHE A 24 -5.56 1.26 6.83
C PHE A 24 -6.46 1.70 5.68
N GLY A 25 -7.08 2.88 5.77
CA GLY A 25 -8.06 3.39 4.83
C GLY A 25 -9.31 2.52 4.71
N ASN A 26 -10.30 3.03 4.00
CA ASN A 26 -11.44 2.24 3.55
C ASN A 26 -11.17 1.62 2.18
N ALA A 27 -11.93 0.58 1.83
CA ALA A 27 -11.83 -0.10 0.53
C ALA A 27 -11.97 0.86 -0.68
N GLY A 28 -12.77 1.91 -0.53
CA GLY A 28 -13.03 2.92 -1.55
C GLY A 28 -12.02 4.06 -1.56
N ASP A 29 -11.21 4.22 -0.51
CA ASP A 29 -10.23 5.31 -0.45
C ASP A 29 -9.17 5.16 -1.54
N ARG A 30 -8.70 6.29 -2.05
CA ARG A 30 -7.60 6.38 -2.99
C ARG A 30 -6.56 7.34 -2.45
N PHE A 31 -5.31 6.90 -2.42
CA PHE A 31 -4.17 7.64 -1.93
C PHE A 31 -3.22 7.93 -3.09
N ALA A 32 -2.69 9.15 -3.16
CA ALA A 32 -1.62 9.52 -4.07
C ALA A 32 -0.29 9.55 -3.30
N GLY A 33 0.71 8.91 -3.85
CA GLY A 33 2.05 8.90 -3.30
C GLY A 33 3.10 8.66 -4.38
N GLU A 34 4.30 8.35 -3.94
CA GLU A 34 5.44 8.11 -4.83
C GLU A 34 6.23 6.90 -4.35
N ILE A 35 6.74 6.10 -5.29
CA ILE A 35 7.53 4.91 -4.95
C ILE A 35 8.87 5.36 -4.35
N LYS A 36 9.03 5.13 -3.05
CA LYS A 36 10.22 5.51 -2.28
C LYS A 36 11.39 4.56 -2.52
N SER A 37 11.10 3.27 -2.62
CA SER A 37 12.08 2.22 -2.90
C SER A 37 11.44 1.03 -3.58
N TYR A 38 12.22 0.33 -4.38
CA TYR A 38 11.78 -0.83 -5.14
C TYR A 38 12.93 -1.83 -5.31
N SER A 39 12.63 -3.09 -5.02
CA SER A 39 13.48 -4.25 -5.30
C SER A 39 12.66 -5.19 -6.18
N PRO A 40 13.01 -5.39 -7.46
CA PRO A 40 12.21 -6.20 -8.40
C PRO A 40 12.18 -7.69 -8.04
N GLY A 41 12.90 -8.12 -6.99
CA GLY A 41 13.19 -9.53 -6.78
C GLY A 41 14.28 -10.00 -7.73
N GLY A 42 14.63 -11.28 -7.67
CA GLY A 42 15.68 -11.80 -8.52
C GLY A 42 15.81 -13.31 -8.50
N GLU A 43 16.72 -13.82 -9.34
CA GLU A 43 16.99 -15.24 -9.56
C GLU A 43 17.32 -16.02 -8.28
N ARG A 44 17.75 -15.32 -7.23
CA ARG A 44 18.09 -15.90 -5.92
C ARG A 44 16.89 -16.02 -4.96
N GLY A 45 15.66 -15.79 -5.42
CA GLY A 45 14.45 -16.23 -4.72
C GLY A 45 13.75 -15.19 -3.83
N GLY A 46 13.46 -14.00 -4.35
CA GLY A 46 12.58 -13.03 -3.69
C GLY A 46 11.46 -12.56 -4.62
N GLY A 47 10.21 -12.51 -4.15
CA GLY A 47 9.03 -12.10 -4.94
C GLY A 47 8.95 -10.60 -5.29
N GLY A 48 10.01 -9.85 -4.98
CA GLY A 48 10.10 -8.41 -5.18
C GLY A 48 9.15 -7.60 -4.29
N TYR A 49 9.59 -6.43 -3.86
CA TYR A 49 8.79 -5.56 -3.00
C TYR A 49 9.28 -4.11 -3.09
N GLY A 50 8.47 -3.20 -2.54
CA GLY A 50 8.88 -1.82 -2.34
C GLY A 50 8.02 -1.10 -1.32
N PHE A 51 8.25 0.20 -1.22
CA PHE A 51 7.53 1.09 -0.32
C PHE A 51 7.08 2.34 -1.05
N ILE A 52 5.85 2.78 -0.78
CA ILE A 52 5.27 4.04 -1.26
C ILE A 52 5.24 5.03 -0.11
N SER A 53 5.79 6.22 -0.34
CA SER A 53 5.62 7.35 0.57
C SER A 53 4.36 8.12 0.17
N CYS A 54 3.52 8.46 1.14
CA CYS A 54 2.27 9.18 0.91
C CYS A 54 2.05 10.19 2.04
N PRO A 55 1.99 11.50 1.75
CA PRO A 55 1.79 12.52 2.77
C PRO A 55 0.48 12.40 3.55
N ALA A 56 -0.56 11.80 2.95
CA ALA A 56 -1.85 11.58 3.60
C ALA A 56 -1.82 10.41 4.60
N VAL A 57 -0.78 9.58 4.57
CA VAL A 57 -0.68 8.39 5.42
C VAL A 57 0.32 8.66 6.54
N THR A 58 -0.18 8.77 7.76
CA THR A 58 0.66 9.03 8.94
C THR A 58 1.28 7.75 9.49
N GLY A 59 2.45 7.88 10.13
CA GLY A 59 3.09 6.76 10.84
C GLY A 59 3.89 5.79 9.96
N GLY A 60 4.28 6.19 8.74
CA GLY A 60 5.28 5.47 7.93
C GLY A 60 4.87 5.21 6.48
N ASP A 61 5.69 4.46 5.75
CA ASP A 61 5.44 4.12 4.35
C ASP A 61 4.52 2.90 4.19
N SER A 62 3.92 2.76 3.01
CA SER A 62 3.06 1.62 2.68
C SER A 62 3.84 0.62 1.85
N TRP A 63 3.92 -0.63 2.30
CA TRP A 63 4.62 -1.69 1.56
C TRP A 63 3.77 -2.18 0.39
N PHE A 64 4.41 -2.61 -0.70
CA PHE A 64 3.74 -3.32 -1.81
C PHE A 64 4.55 -4.52 -2.29
N SER A 65 3.86 -5.50 -2.88
CA SER A 65 4.49 -6.59 -3.63
C SER A 65 4.70 -6.18 -5.08
N THR A 66 5.77 -6.66 -5.73
CA THR A 66 6.02 -6.33 -7.14
C THR A 66 4.85 -6.72 -8.06
N VAL A 67 4.17 -7.81 -7.75
CA VAL A 67 2.98 -8.26 -8.51
C VAL A 67 1.78 -7.31 -8.40
N ASP A 68 1.78 -6.40 -7.43
CA ASP A 68 0.76 -5.37 -7.28
C ASP A 68 1.07 -4.11 -8.13
N LEU A 69 2.28 -4.00 -8.70
CA LEU A 69 2.62 -2.91 -9.61
C LEU A 69 2.06 -3.15 -11.01
N PRO A 70 1.66 -2.09 -11.74
CA PRO A 70 1.46 -2.13 -13.18
C PRO A 70 2.65 -2.74 -13.94
N MET A 71 2.37 -3.54 -14.97
CA MET A 71 3.40 -4.26 -15.75
C MET A 71 4.44 -3.31 -16.38
N ASP A 72 3.99 -2.15 -16.84
CA ASP A 72 4.85 -1.11 -17.41
C ASP A 72 5.80 -0.48 -16.37
N ILE A 73 5.38 -0.30 -15.11
CA ILE A 73 6.29 0.05 -14.01
C ILE A 73 7.28 -1.08 -13.75
N GLN A 74 6.82 -2.34 -13.74
CA GLN A 74 7.69 -3.50 -13.47
C GLN A 74 8.81 -3.64 -14.51
N MET A 75 8.58 -3.21 -15.75
CA MET A 75 9.57 -3.23 -16.84
C MET A 75 10.63 -2.13 -16.74
N LEU A 76 10.45 -1.13 -15.88
CA LEU A 76 11.44 -0.08 -15.68
C LEU A 76 12.64 -0.60 -14.88
N HIS A 77 13.80 0.01 -15.10
CA HIS A 77 14.96 -0.25 -14.24
C HIS A 77 14.65 0.21 -12.81
N ALA A 78 15.15 -0.50 -11.80
CA ALA A 78 14.80 -0.23 -10.40
C ALA A 78 15.06 1.23 -9.96
N GLN A 79 16.08 1.88 -10.52
CA GLN A 79 16.36 3.30 -10.28
C GLN A 79 15.32 4.25 -10.88
N GLN A 80 14.69 3.87 -11.99
CA GLN A 80 13.65 4.66 -12.66
C GLN A 80 12.29 4.52 -11.98
N VAL A 81 12.06 3.42 -11.27
CA VAL A 81 10.82 3.20 -10.50
C VAL A 81 10.75 4.15 -9.30
N ARG A 82 11.89 4.52 -8.71
CA ARG A 82 11.92 5.45 -7.59
C ARG A 82 11.44 6.84 -8.01
N GLY A 83 10.52 7.42 -7.24
CA GLY A 83 9.91 8.73 -7.52
C GLY A 83 8.75 8.67 -8.52
N VAL A 84 8.38 7.47 -9.02
CA VAL A 84 7.19 7.34 -9.86
C VAL A 84 5.94 7.67 -9.04
N PRO A 85 5.11 8.63 -9.50
CA PRO A 85 3.84 8.94 -8.85
C PRO A 85 2.84 7.81 -9.08
N VAL A 86 2.17 7.41 -8.01
CA VAL A 86 1.19 6.33 -8.02
C VAL A 86 -0.07 6.66 -7.23
N ILE A 87 -1.17 6.08 -7.68
CA ILE A 87 -2.43 6.01 -6.96
C ILE A 87 -2.61 4.59 -6.44
N PHE A 88 -3.08 4.44 -5.20
CA PHE A 88 -3.29 3.13 -4.60
C PHE A 88 -4.42 3.15 -3.55
N SER A 89 -4.83 1.95 -3.14
CA SER A 89 -5.68 1.73 -1.97
C SER A 89 -4.88 1.04 -0.87
N LEU A 90 -5.26 1.28 0.39
CA LEU A 90 -4.63 0.64 1.53
C LEU A 90 -5.42 -0.61 1.95
N ARG A 91 -4.68 -1.62 2.41
CA ARG A 91 -5.21 -2.82 3.04
C ARG A 91 -4.35 -3.22 4.25
N PRO A 92 -4.95 -3.78 5.31
CA PRO A 92 -4.18 -4.43 6.36
C PRO A 92 -3.53 -5.69 5.80
N SER A 93 -2.23 -5.84 6.06
CA SER A 93 -1.51 -7.10 5.81
C SER A 93 -1.69 -8.07 6.98
N ARG A 94 -1.34 -9.34 6.76
CA ARG A 94 -1.31 -10.37 7.83
C ARG A 94 -0.38 -10.03 8.99
N GLU A 95 0.58 -9.13 8.78
CA GLU A 95 1.53 -8.66 9.80
C GLU A 95 1.04 -7.40 10.53
N GLY A 96 -0.19 -6.94 10.28
CA GLY A 96 -0.70 -5.69 10.87
C GLY A 96 -0.04 -4.43 10.31
N LYS A 97 0.61 -4.52 9.14
CA LYS A 97 1.21 -3.37 8.42
C LYS A 97 0.34 -2.94 7.26
N ARG A 98 0.48 -1.69 6.83
CA ARG A 98 -0.17 -1.15 5.63
C ARG A 98 0.41 -1.76 4.36
N GLN A 99 -0.47 -2.37 3.57
CA GLN A 99 -0.17 -2.83 2.21
C GLN A 99 -0.87 -1.94 1.19
N ALA A 100 -0.13 -1.44 0.21
CA ALA A 100 -0.69 -0.79 -0.96
C ALA A 100 -1.17 -1.84 -1.98
N LYS A 101 -2.37 -1.62 -2.51
CA LYS A 101 -3.06 -2.47 -3.49
C LYS A 101 -3.70 -1.63 -4.58
N ALA A 102 -4.03 -2.28 -5.71
CA ALA A 102 -4.62 -1.61 -6.87
C ALA A 102 -3.79 -0.40 -7.31
N ILE A 103 -2.48 -0.61 -7.45
CA ILE A 103 -1.51 0.46 -7.75
C ILE A 103 -1.65 0.83 -9.23
N LEU A 104 -1.73 2.11 -9.51
CA LEU A 104 -1.82 2.69 -10.85
C LEU A 104 -0.85 3.86 -10.97
N TRP A 105 -0.47 4.22 -12.20
CA TRP A 105 0.27 5.45 -12.45
C TRP A 105 -0.52 6.70 -12.07
N GLY A 106 0.21 7.74 -11.69
CA GLY A 106 -0.27 9.11 -11.66
C GLY A 106 -0.51 9.66 -10.26
N ASP A 107 -1.27 10.74 -10.23
CA ASP A 107 -1.69 11.43 -9.02
C ASP A 107 -3.20 11.66 -9.05
N LEU A 108 -3.75 12.19 -7.96
CA LEU A 108 -5.19 12.48 -7.86
C LEU A 108 -5.57 13.87 -8.38
N GLY A 109 -4.67 14.57 -9.08
CA GLY A 109 -4.89 15.91 -9.63
C GLY A 109 -5.14 17.00 -8.58
N GLY A 110 -4.77 16.75 -7.31
CA GLY A 110 -5.09 17.62 -6.19
C GLY A 110 -4.74 17.00 -4.83
N PRO A 111 -5.73 16.68 -3.97
CA PRO A 111 -5.45 16.22 -2.62
C PRO A 111 -4.69 14.88 -2.62
N PRO A 112 -3.86 14.61 -1.59
CA PRO A 112 -3.09 13.37 -1.49
C PRO A 112 -3.96 12.14 -1.15
N VAL A 113 -5.24 12.33 -0.86
CA VAL A 113 -6.23 11.27 -0.63
C VAL A 113 -7.62 11.72 -1.06
N ILE A 114 -8.36 10.83 -1.69
CA ILE A 114 -9.82 10.92 -1.87
C ILE A 114 -10.42 9.81 -1.02
N ARG A 115 -11.16 10.20 0.01
CA ARG A 115 -11.90 9.25 0.84
C ARG A 115 -13.17 8.86 0.09
N ALA A 116 -13.52 7.58 0.10
CA ALA A 116 -14.86 7.22 -0.35
C ALA A 116 -15.85 7.77 0.67
N ASP A 117 -16.83 8.54 0.18
CA ASP A 117 -17.93 9.03 0.99
C ASP A 117 -18.58 7.84 1.71
N GLY A 118 -18.65 7.92 3.05
CA GLY A 118 -19.28 6.89 3.89
C GLY A 118 -20.79 6.90 3.78
#